data_AF-A0AB35X999-F1
#
_entry.id   AF-A0AB35X999-F1
#
_cell.length_a   1.000
_cell.length_b   1.000
_cell.length_c   1.000
_cell.angle_alpha   90.00
_cell.angle_beta   90.00
_cell.angle_gamma   90.00
#
_symmetry.space_group_name_H-M   'P 1'
#
loop_
_entity.id
_entity.type
_entity.pdbx_description
1 polymer ?
#
loop_
_entity_poly.entity_id
_entity_poly.type
_entity_poly.pdbx_seq_one_letter_code
_entity_poly.pdbx_strand_id
1 'polypeptide(L)'
;MIENLTTCLMIAMAASSISMTVTQTELFAAFREWTTKKNALMGHLFHCFYCLSHWVVFGGMAVYRPALLNSGFALIDWVMTAFIVITITTLINGLMFKVFQAAVSTHVMKHNAQQTLQSQK
;
A
#
# COMPACT_ATOMS: atom_id res chain seq x y z
N MET A 1 20.33 14.52 7.61
CA MET A 1 19.78 13.35 8.37
C MET A 1 18.29 13.50 8.63
N ILE A 2 17.82 14.57 9.30
CA ILE A 2 16.39 14.80 9.54
C ILE A 2 15.58 14.87 8.23
N GLU A 3 16.07 15.62 7.24
CA GLU A 3 15.42 15.73 5.93
C GLU A 3 15.25 14.36 5.24
N ASN A 4 16.32 13.54 5.17
CA ASN A 4 16.25 12.20 4.59
C ASN A 4 15.26 11.29 5.33
N LEU A 5 15.20 11.40 6.67
CA LEU A 5 14.23 10.65 7.48
C LEU A 5 12.79 11.08 7.16
N THR A 6 12.53 12.38 7.12
CA THR A 6 11.22 12.91 6.74
C THR A 6 10.83 12.45 5.35
N THR A 7 11.72 12.56 4.36
CA THR A 7 11.47 12.07 2.99
C THR A 7 11.15 10.57 2.97
N CYS A 8 11.91 9.75 3.69
CA CYS A 8 11.64 8.31 3.82
C CYS A 8 10.26 8.02 4.41
N LEU A 9 9.84 8.76 5.45
CA LEU A 9 8.51 8.62 6.05
C LEU A 9 7.40 9.05 5.10
N MET A 10 7.58 10.16 4.38
CA MET A 10 6.62 10.63 3.37
C MET A 10 6.46 9.62 2.24
N ILE A 11 7.57 9.02 1.77
CA ILE A 11 7.54 7.93 0.78
C ILE A 11 6.78 6.74 1.34
N ALA A 12 7.02 6.34 2.59
CA ALA A 12 6.34 5.20 3.19
C ALA A 12 4.81 5.41 3.27
N MET A 13 4.37 6.59 3.71
CA MET A 13 2.94 6.93 3.80
C MET A 13 2.28 7.06 2.43
N ALA A 14 2.97 7.64 1.45
CA ALA A 14 2.47 7.75 0.09
C ALA A 14 2.36 6.35 -0.55
N ALA A 15 3.38 5.52 -0.39
CA ALA A 15 3.42 4.18 -0.93
C ALA A 15 2.35 3.27 -0.32
N SER A 16 2.11 3.36 0.99
CA SER A 16 1.02 2.62 1.63
C SER A 16 -0.35 3.06 1.09
N SER A 17 -0.59 4.37 1.06
CA SER A 17 -1.85 4.94 0.58
C SER A 17 -2.14 4.55 -0.86
N ILE A 18 -1.19 4.76 -1.78
CA ILE A 18 -1.33 4.40 -3.20
C ILE A 18 -1.60 2.90 -3.35
N SER A 19 -0.83 2.06 -2.65
CA SER A 19 -0.96 0.61 -2.80
C SER A 19 -2.30 0.11 -2.29
N MET A 20 -2.74 0.59 -1.13
CA MET A 20 -4.04 0.27 -0.56
C MET A 20 -5.18 0.75 -1.47
N THR A 21 -5.10 1.98 -1.99
CA THR A 21 -6.10 2.53 -2.92
C THR A 21 -6.22 1.68 -4.18
N VAL A 22 -5.11 1.42 -4.86
CA VAL A 22 -5.11 0.66 -6.12
C VAL A 22 -5.57 -0.78 -5.92
N THR A 23 -5.20 -1.41 -4.80
CA THR A 23 -5.51 -2.83 -4.58
C THR A 23 -6.88 -3.10 -3.95
N GLN A 24 -7.42 -2.17 -3.15
CA GLN A 24 -8.66 -2.40 -2.39
C GLN A 24 -9.87 -1.60 -2.88
N THR A 25 -9.68 -0.44 -3.51
CA THR A 25 -10.84 0.37 -3.91
C THR A 25 -11.49 -0.20 -5.17
N GLU A 26 -12.83 -0.12 -5.22
CA GLU A 26 -13.66 -0.57 -6.35
C GLU A 26 -13.34 0.19 -7.65
N LEU A 27 -12.89 1.44 -7.54
CA LEU A 27 -12.53 2.28 -8.70
C LEU A 27 -11.46 1.61 -9.58
N PHE A 28 -10.56 0.83 -8.98
CA PHE A 28 -9.49 0.14 -9.69
C PHE A 28 -9.81 -1.33 -10.02
N ALA A 29 -11.02 -1.83 -9.73
CA ALA A 29 -11.38 -3.23 -9.99
C ALA A 29 -11.21 -3.62 -11.46
N ALA A 30 -11.77 -2.81 -12.38
CA ALA A 30 -11.65 -3.04 -13.82
C ALA A 30 -10.18 -3.02 -14.30
N PHE A 31 -9.36 -2.14 -13.72
CA PHE A 31 -7.93 -2.07 -14.01
C PHE A 31 -7.19 -3.33 -13.54
N ARG A 32 -7.48 -3.81 -12.32
CA ARG A 32 -6.92 -5.04 -11.77
C ARG A 32 -7.30 -6.27 -12.59
N GLU A 33 -8.55 -6.38 -13.02
CA GLU A 33 -8.98 -7.49 -13.88
C GLU A 33 -8.32 -7.44 -15.26
N TRP A 34 -8.20 -6.25 -15.83
CA TRP A 34 -7.52 -6.05 -17.11
C TRP A 34 -6.05 -6.45 -17.06
N THR A 35 -5.32 -6.12 -15.98
CA THR A 35 -3.91 -6.52 -15.82
C THR A 35 -3.76 -8.03 -15.67
N THR A 36 -4.66 -8.68 -14.92
CA THR A 36 -4.69 -10.16 -14.81
C THR A 36 -4.90 -10.83 -16.16
N LYS A 37 -5.77 -10.30 -17.03
CA LYS A 37 -6.00 -10.83 -18.38
C LYS A 37 -4.76 -10.71 -19.28
N LYS A 38 -3.92 -9.70 -19.06
CA LYS A 38 -2.70 -9.48 -19.85
C LYS A 38 -1.55 -10.37 -19.39
N ASN A 39 -1.32 -10.49 -18.09
CA ASN A 39 -0.27 -11.32 -17.53
C ASN A 39 -0.59 -11.65 -16.06
N ALA A 40 -0.56 -12.94 -15.71
CA ALA A 40 -0.90 -13.41 -14.36
C ALA A 40 -0.01 -12.79 -13.26
N LEU A 41 1.27 -12.52 -13.54
CA LEU A 41 2.23 -11.98 -12.58
C LEU A 41 1.96 -10.49 -12.32
N MET A 42 1.65 -9.71 -13.37
CA MET A 42 1.17 -8.33 -13.22
C MET A 42 -0.17 -8.27 -12.48
N GLY A 43 -1.08 -9.21 -12.78
CA GLY A 43 -2.33 -9.36 -12.02
C GLY A 43 -2.08 -9.54 -10.54
N HIS A 44 -1.19 -10.46 -10.15
CA HIS A 44 -0.85 -10.68 -8.74
C HIS A 44 -0.29 -9.42 -8.07
N LEU A 45 0.56 -8.68 -8.78
CA LEU A 45 1.13 -7.43 -8.28
C LEU A 45 0.06 -6.40 -7.90
N PHE A 46 -0.96 -6.20 -8.74
CA PHE A 46 -2.00 -5.19 -8.51
C PHE A 46 -3.12 -5.64 -7.57
N HIS A 47 -3.18 -6.92 -7.19
CA HIS A 47 -4.10 -7.41 -6.14
C HIS A 47 -3.44 -7.48 -4.76
N CYS A 48 -2.11 -7.41 -4.69
CA CYS A 48 -1.34 -7.52 -3.47
C CYS A 48 -0.80 -6.14 -3.04
N PHE A 49 -1.41 -5.53 -2.00
CA PHE A 49 -0.96 -4.22 -1.49
C PHE A 49 0.51 -4.22 -1.05
N TYR A 50 0.99 -5.34 -0.49
CA TYR A 50 2.38 -5.51 -0.09
C TYR A 50 3.29 -5.49 -1.32
N CYS A 51 2.96 -6.29 -2.33
CA CYS A 51 3.73 -6.41 -3.55
C CYS A 51 3.81 -5.07 -4.29
N LEU A 52 2.67 -4.40 -4.48
CA LEU A 52 2.60 -3.08 -5.12
C LEU A 52 3.44 -2.04 -4.36
N SER A 53 3.41 -2.05 -3.03
CA SER A 53 4.16 -1.09 -2.22
C SER A 53 5.68 -1.15 -2.40
N HIS A 54 6.25 -2.31 -2.77
CA HIS A 54 7.69 -2.40 -3.09
C HIS A 54 8.03 -1.51 -4.28
N TRP A 55 7.23 -1.61 -5.34
CA TRP A 55 7.46 -0.85 -6.56
C TRP A 55 7.20 0.64 -6.37
N VAL A 56 6.19 1.00 -5.57
CA VAL A 56 5.93 2.41 -5.24
C VAL A 56 7.06 2.98 -4.39
N VAL A 57 7.57 2.23 -3.40
CA VAL A 57 8.75 2.65 -2.61
C VAL A 57 9.98 2.77 -3.49
N PHE A 58 10.27 1.78 -4.35
CA PHE A 58 11.41 1.86 -5.27
C PHE A 58 11.30 3.05 -6.22
N GLY A 59 10.11 3.37 -6.72
CA GLY A 59 9.85 4.57 -7.50
C GLY A 59 10.17 5.85 -6.71
N GLY A 60 9.65 5.98 -5.48
CA GLY A 60 9.96 7.11 -4.61
C GLY A 60 11.45 7.24 -4.28
N MET A 61 12.09 6.12 -3.93
CA MET A 61 13.52 6.06 -3.64
C MET A 61 14.38 6.42 -4.86
N ALA A 62 13.96 6.07 -6.08
CA ALA A 62 14.68 6.40 -7.31
C ALA A 62 14.60 7.89 -7.67
N VAL A 63 13.45 8.52 -7.39
CA VAL A 63 13.21 9.96 -7.63
C VAL A 63 13.90 10.82 -6.59
N TYR A 64 13.65 10.57 -5.31
CA TYR A 64 14.13 11.43 -4.21
C TYR A 64 15.52 11.04 -3.69
N ARG A 65 15.97 9.83 -3.99
CA ARG A 65 17.29 9.29 -3.62
C ARG A 65 17.71 9.54 -2.16
N PRO A 66 16.85 9.33 -1.16
CA PRO A 66 17.26 9.50 0.23
C PRO A 66 18.22 8.37 0.64
N ALA A 67 19.21 8.71 1.47
CA ALA A 67 20.10 7.75 2.12
C ALA A 67 20.13 8.02 3.63
N LEU A 68 19.74 7.03 4.43
CA LEU A 68 19.76 7.12 5.90
C LEU A 68 21.10 6.67 6.49
N LEU A 69 21.74 5.72 5.83
CA LEU A 69 23.02 5.15 6.23
C LEU A 69 24.16 5.80 5.45
N ASN A 70 25.36 5.76 6.03
CA ASN A 70 26.58 6.20 5.39
C ASN A 70 27.69 5.22 5.74
N SER A 71 27.88 4.22 4.88
CA SER A 71 28.92 3.18 4.99
C SER A 71 30.09 3.39 4.02
N GLY A 72 30.03 4.43 3.18
CA GLY A 72 30.95 4.67 2.07
C GLY A 72 30.57 3.98 0.76
N PHE A 73 29.59 3.06 0.77
CA PHE A 73 29.06 2.40 -0.42
C PHE A 73 27.62 2.84 -0.69
N ALA A 74 27.46 3.86 -1.55
CA ALA A 74 26.17 4.50 -1.82
C ALA A 74 25.05 3.54 -2.27
N LEU A 75 25.38 2.51 -3.06
CA LEU A 75 24.39 1.52 -3.52
C LEU A 75 23.85 0.67 -2.35
N ILE A 76 24.73 0.24 -1.45
CA ILE A 76 24.35 -0.58 -0.29
C ILE A 76 23.49 0.26 0.66
N ASP A 77 23.89 1.50 0.94
CA ASP A 77 23.15 2.42 1.80
C ASP A 77 21.75 2.72 1.24
N TRP A 78 21.64 2.88 -0.08
CA TRP A 78 20.36 3.10 -0.76
C TRP A 78 19.45 1.87 -0.67
N VAL A 79 19.98 0.67 -0.94
CA VAL A 79 19.23 -0.59 -0.83
C VAL A 79 18.74 -0.80 0.60
N MET A 80 19.61 -0.65 1.58
CA MET A 80 19.26 -0.79 3.00
C MET A 80 18.19 0.22 3.40
N THR A 81 18.32 1.47 2.97
CA THR A 81 17.31 2.51 3.20
C THR A 81 15.97 2.13 2.56
N ALA A 82 15.96 1.62 1.33
CA ALA A 82 14.74 1.19 0.64
C ALA A 82 14.02 0.08 1.41
N PHE A 83 14.73 -0.93 1.92
CA PHE A 83 14.12 -2.00 2.72
C PHE A 83 13.60 -1.52 4.09
N ILE A 84 14.27 -0.54 4.71
CA ILE A 84 13.74 0.11 5.92
C ILE A 84 12.41 0.81 5.61
N VAL A 85 12.35 1.58 4.52
CA VAL A 85 11.13 2.26 4.08
C VAL A 85 10.03 1.26 3.74
N ILE A 86 10.33 0.17 3.04
CA ILE A 86 9.37 -0.91 2.75
C ILE A 86 8.82 -1.52 4.03
N THR A 87 9.67 -1.74 5.04
CA THR A 87 9.24 -2.30 6.34
C THR A 87 8.23 -1.37 7.01
N ILE A 88 8.53 -0.08 7.09
CA ILE A 88 7.61 0.92 7.64
C ILE A 88 6.31 0.98 6.83
N THR A 89 6.42 0.99 5.50
CA THR A 89 5.27 0.99 4.57
C THR A 89 4.36 -0.21 4.82
N THR A 90 4.95 -1.38 5.05
CA THR A 90 4.22 -2.64 5.29
C THR A 90 3.46 -2.59 6.63
N LEU A 91 4.08 -2.04 7.68
CA LEU A 91 3.42 -1.83 8.96
C LEU A 91 2.22 -0.89 8.82
N ILE A 92 2.39 0.23 8.10
CA ILE A 92 1.31 1.18 7.83
C ILE A 92 0.20 0.51 7.01
N ASN A 93 0.55 -0.25 5.96
CA ASN A 93 -0.41 -1.02 5.18
C ASN A 93 -1.21 -2.00 6.05
N GLY A 94 -0.55 -2.72 6.97
CA GLY A 94 -1.22 -3.63 7.90
C GLY A 94 -2.22 -2.91 8.82
N LEU A 95 -1.87 -1.72 9.32
CA LEU A 95 -2.78 -0.88 10.09
C LEU A 95 -3.96 -0.39 9.24
N MET A 96 -3.70 0.15 8.05
CA MET A 96 -4.72 0.62 7.12
C MET A 96 -5.67 -0.52 6.73
N PHE A 97 -5.15 -1.72 6.47
CA PHE A 97 -5.95 -2.89 6.11
C PHE A 97 -6.86 -3.33 7.26
N LYS A 98 -6.39 -3.31 8.52
CA LYS A 98 -7.24 -3.56 9.69
C LYS A 98 -8.35 -2.52 9.83
N VAL A 99 -8.03 -1.24 9.67
CA VAL A 99 -9.02 -0.16 9.71
C VAL A 99 -10.06 -0.32 8.59
N PHE A 100 -9.61 -0.65 7.39
CA PHE A 100 -10.49 -0.90 6.25
C PHE A 100 -11.43 -2.08 6.49
N GLN A 101 -10.92 -3.21 6.99
CA GLN A 101 -11.75 -4.35 7.36
C GLN A 101 -12.80 -4.01 8.42
N ALA A 102 -12.43 -3.24 9.45
CA ALA A 102 -13.38 -2.80 10.48
C ALA A 102 -14.47 -1.88 9.92
N ALA A 103 -14.11 -1.01 8.97
CA ALA A 103 -15.08 -0.15 8.28
C ALA A 103 -16.05 -0.97 7.41
N VAL A 104 -15.53 -1.91 6.62
CA VAL A 104 -16.34 -2.80 5.77
C VAL A 104 -17.26 -3.69 6.60
N SER A 105 -16.76 -4.31 7.67
CA SER A 105 -17.60 -5.15 8.54
C SER A 105 -18.74 -4.36 9.18
N THR A 106 -18.47 -3.13 9.62
CA THR A 106 -19.51 -2.23 10.15
C THR A 106 -20.54 -1.87 9.09
N HIS A 107 -20.11 -1.59 7.85
CA HIS A 107 -21.02 -1.28 6.74
C HIS A 107 -21.93 -2.47 6.41
N VAL A 108 -21.37 -3.68 6.32
CA VAL A 108 -22.13 -4.92 6.06
C VAL A 108 -23.13 -5.20 7.17
N MET A 109 -22.72 -5.05 8.45
CA MET A 109 -23.64 -5.24 9.59
C MET A 109 -24.81 -4.26 9.56
N LYS A 110 -24.56 -2.97 9.25
CA LYS A 110 -25.62 -1.97 9.11
C LYS A 110 -26.58 -2.29 7.97
N HIS A 111 -26.05 -2.67 6.81
CA HIS A 111 -26.85 -3.05 5.65
C HIS A 111 -27.75 -4.27 5.95
N ASN A 112 -27.20 -5.32 6.55
CA ASN A 112 -27.96 -6.51 6.94
C ASN A 112 -29.05 -6.20 7.98
N ALA A 113 -28.73 -5.37 8.99
CA ALA A 113 -29.72 -4.95 9.98
C ALA A 113 -30.88 -4.16 9.35
N GLN A 114 -30.59 -3.28 8.38
CA GLN A 114 -31.62 -2.54 7.64
C GLN A 114 -32.52 -3.47 6.82
N GLN A 115 -31.94 -4.48 6.14
CA GLN A 115 -32.72 -5.47 5.39
C GLN A 115 -33.67 -6.28 6.30
N THR A 116 -33.19 -6.73 7.46
CA THR A 116 -34.03 -7.48 8.42
C THR A 116 -35.20 -6.62 8.93
N LEU A 117 -34.96 -5.35 9.28
CA LEU A 117 -36.01 -4.44 9.74
C LEU A 117 -37.06 -4.13 8.66
N GLN A 118 -36.65 -4.04 7.39
CA GLN A 118 -37.57 -3.84 6.27
C GLN A 118 -38.38 -5.10 5.95
N SER A 119 -37.80 -6.29 6.10
CA SER A 119 -38.51 -7.56 5.88
C SER A 119 -39.56 -7.88 6.97
N GLN A 120 -39.53 -7.19 8.10
CA GLN A 120 -40.47 -7.34 9.22
C GLN A 120 -41.61 -6.31 9.20
N LYS A 121 -41.65 -5.43 8.19
CA LYS A 121 -42.68 -4.41 7.98
C LYS A 121 -43.64 -4.85 6.89
#